data_AF-A0A0C9ZRY8-F1
#
_entry.id   AF-A0A0C9ZRY8-F1
#
_cell.length_a   1.000
_cell.length_b   1.000
_cell.length_c   1.000
_cell.angle_alpha   90.00
_cell.angle_beta   90.00
_cell.angle_gamma   90.00
#
_symmetry.space_group_name_H-M   'P 1'
#
loop_
_entity.id
_entity.type
_entity.pdbx_description
1 polymer ?
#
loop_
_entity_poly.entity_id
_entity_poly.type
_entity_poly.pdbx_seq_one_letter_code
_entity_poly.pdbx_strand_id
1 'polypeptide(L)'
;MPHAQQELATARWLAKPGVRDAQNEKAHLRMASHPRKWAQERTRQPEPRDYTTLSDPHQREPTTMQAVRLAVSEWQFNWGPESSWEKHFNDQLQLHQERPSHSAVDNFFSLCDTHVQAGREILRDLRDLVNANCRSGKVRRDRFLQLYDMLETVLPEVKFFEVKLDEYTPSIPNSRLSSVCYYEQAF
;
A
#
# COMPACT_ATOMS: atom_id res chain seq x y z
N MET A 1 16.41 12.32 27.59
CA MET A 1 16.78 11.18 26.72
C MET A 1 15.85 9.96 26.91
N PRO A 2 14.53 10.04 26.60
CA PRO A 2 13.63 8.87 26.73
C PRO A 2 13.44 8.04 25.43
N HIS A 3 13.71 8.59 24.24
CA HIS A 3 13.44 7.94 22.94
C HIS A 3 14.30 6.69 22.69
N ALA A 4 15.60 6.77 23.03
CA ALA A 4 16.53 5.66 22.88
C ALA A 4 16.15 4.43 23.73
N GLN A 5 15.47 4.61 24.86
CA GLN A 5 14.99 3.50 25.69
C GLN A 5 13.75 2.83 25.08
N GLN A 6 12.88 3.58 24.39
CA GLN A 6 11.72 3.03 23.68
C GLN A 6 12.12 2.22 22.44
N GLU A 7 13.10 2.69 21.68
CA GLU A 7 13.64 1.95 20.53
C GLU A 7 14.30 0.64 20.98
N LEU A 8 15.11 0.69 22.05
CA LEU A 8 15.74 -0.51 22.61
C LEU A 8 14.71 -1.50 23.18
N ALA A 9 13.62 -0.99 23.77
CA ALA A 9 12.54 -1.82 24.29
C ALA A 9 11.76 -2.49 23.15
N THR A 10 11.47 -1.76 22.07
CA THR A 10 10.81 -2.29 20.87
C THR A 10 11.68 -3.35 20.20
N ALA A 11 12.97 -3.06 20.02
CA ALA A 11 13.94 -4.01 19.47
C ALA A 11 14.07 -5.27 20.32
N ARG A 12 14.14 -5.14 21.66
CA ARG A 12 14.17 -6.28 22.59
C ARG A 12 12.87 -7.09 22.58
N TRP A 13 11.74 -6.44 22.35
CA TRP A 13 10.45 -7.12 22.28
C TRP A 13 10.28 -7.89 20.96
N LEU A 14 10.69 -7.31 19.83
CA LEU A 14 10.69 -7.95 18.51
C LEU A 14 11.73 -9.07 18.37
N ALA A 15 12.84 -9.01 19.12
CA ALA A 15 13.87 -10.05 19.15
C ALA A 15 13.45 -11.32 19.92
N LYS A 16 12.28 -11.35 20.55
CA LYS A 16 11.77 -12.55 21.23
C LYS A 16 11.39 -13.61 20.19
N PRO A 17 11.77 -14.88 20.39
CA PRO A 17 11.44 -15.97 19.46
C PRO A 17 9.92 -16.04 19.20
N GLY A 18 9.52 -16.05 17.94
CA GLY A 18 8.12 -16.19 17.50
C GLY A 18 7.25 -14.94 17.58
N VAL A 19 7.71 -13.82 18.17
CA VAL A 19 6.92 -12.57 18.23
C VAL A 19 6.81 -11.91 16.86
N ARG A 20 7.92 -11.91 16.11
CA ARG A 20 7.97 -11.36 14.75
C ARG A 20 7.11 -12.18 13.77
N ASP A 21 7.20 -13.50 13.85
CA ASP A 21 6.42 -14.41 13.00
C ASP A 21 4.92 -14.32 13.32
N ALA A 22 4.55 -14.22 14.61
CA ALA A 22 3.16 -14.01 15.01
C ALA A 22 2.60 -12.65 14.56
N GLN A 23 3.42 -11.60 14.52
CA GLN A 23 2.99 -10.31 13.97
C GLN A 23 2.84 -10.34 12.45
N ASN A 24 3.75 -11.00 11.75
CA ASN A 24 3.67 -11.21 10.31
C ASN A 24 2.43 -12.04 9.95
N GLU A 25 2.18 -13.14 10.66
CA GLU A 25 0.98 -13.96 10.47
C GLU A 25 -0.29 -13.14 10.75
N LYS A 26 -0.28 -12.31 11.80
CA LYS A 26 -1.40 -11.40 12.07
C LYS A 26 -1.57 -10.32 11.01
N ALA A 27 -0.49 -9.90 10.33
CA ALA A 27 -0.58 -9.02 9.17
C ALA A 27 -1.20 -9.76 7.97
N HIS A 28 -0.75 -10.99 7.69
CA HIS A 28 -1.32 -11.85 6.64
C HIS A 28 -2.82 -12.12 6.87
N LEU A 29 -3.24 -12.44 8.10
CA LEU A 29 -4.65 -12.66 8.44
C LEU A 29 -5.51 -11.39 8.36
N ARG A 30 -4.93 -10.22 8.66
CA ARG A 30 -5.59 -8.92 8.44
C ARG A 30 -5.83 -8.69 6.96
N MET A 31 -4.83 -8.97 6.11
CA MET A 31 -4.94 -8.87 4.66
C MET A 31 -5.95 -9.85 4.06
N ALA A 32 -6.07 -11.07 4.61
CA ALA A 32 -7.07 -12.04 4.18
C ALA A 32 -8.51 -11.66 4.58
N SER A 33 -8.68 -10.89 5.65
CA SER A 33 -10.00 -10.45 6.15
C SER A 33 -10.51 -9.16 5.49
N HIS A 34 -9.60 -8.37 4.91
CA HIS A 34 -9.91 -7.06 4.35
C HIS A 34 -10.66 -7.03 2.99
N PRO A 35 -10.63 -8.06 2.10
CA PRO A 35 -11.34 -8.05 0.82
C PRO A 35 -12.86 -7.90 0.97
N ARG A 36 -13.43 -8.35 2.10
CA ARG A 36 -14.87 -8.28 2.38
C ARG A 36 -15.37 -6.87 2.61
N LYS A 37 -14.55 -5.96 3.15
CA LYS A 37 -14.98 -4.56 3.40
C LYS A 37 -15.08 -3.77 2.10
N TRP A 38 -14.12 -3.91 1.18
CA TRP A 38 -14.15 -3.20 -0.11
C TRP A 38 -15.01 -3.87 -1.19
N ALA A 39 -15.30 -5.17 -1.06
CA ALA A 39 -16.31 -5.82 -1.90
C ALA A 39 -17.73 -5.33 -1.56
N GLN A 40 -18.01 -5.01 -0.29
CA GLN A 40 -19.32 -4.50 0.14
C GLN A 40 -19.55 -3.03 -0.28
N GLU A 41 -18.48 -2.24 -0.43
CA GLU A 41 -18.52 -0.87 -0.98
C GLU A 41 -18.82 -0.87 -2.50
N ARG A 42 -18.35 -1.89 -3.26
CA ARG A 42 -18.56 -2.00 -4.72
C ARG A 42 -19.97 -2.40 -5.14
N THR A 43 -20.75 -3.05 -4.28
CA THR A 43 -22.12 -3.52 -4.61
C THR A 43 -23.19 -2.45 -4.40
N ARG A 44 -22.84 -1.25 -3.91
CA ARG A 44 -23.75 -0.11 -3.85
C ARG A 44 -23.63 0.72 -5.13
N GLN A 45 -24.18 0.23 -6.23
CA GLN A 45 -24.53 1.11 -7.34
C GLN A 45 -25.63 2.08 -6.87
N PRO A 46 -25.51 3.39 -7.08
CA PRO A 46 -26.65 4.29 -6.94
C PRO A 46 -27.55 4.14 -8.17
N GLU A 47 -28.82 3.82 -7.92
CA GLU A 47 -29.96 4.09 -8.82
C GLU A 47 -29.86 5.51 -9.44
N PRO A 48 -30.42 5.74 -10.65
CA PRO A 48 -30.32 7.03 -11.32
C PRO A 48 -31.09 8.07 -10.50
N ARG A 49 -30.37 8.99 -9.84
CA ARG A 49 -30.97 10.10 -9.10
C ARG A 49 -30.80 11.41 -9.86
N ASP A 50 -31.91 12.13 -9.93
CA ASP A 50 -32.07 13.45 -10.51
C ASP A 50 -30.93 14.42 -10.16
N TYR A 51 -30.39 15.04 -11.21
CA TYR A 51 -29.35 16.06 -11.20
C TYR A 51 -29.90 17.39 -10.68
N THR A 52 -30.14 17.48 -9.37
CA THR A 52 -30.36 18.78 -8.72
C THR A 52 -29.82 18.79 -7.30
N THR A 53 -28.52 18.55 -7.14
CA THR A 53 -27.74 19.07 -6.00
C THR A 53 -26.29 19.19 -6.46
N LEU A 54 -25.81 20.41 -6.67
CA LEU A 54 -24.38 20.70 -6.75
C LEU A 54 -23.77 20.38 -5.38
N SER A 55 -23.23 19.18 -5.22
CA SER A 55 -22.35 18.87 -4.10
C SER A 55 -20.97 19.46 -4.42
N ASP A 56 -20.57 20.43 -3.61
CA ASP A 56 -19.26 21.05 -3.58
C ASP A 56 -18.14 19.98 -3.43
N PRO A 57 -17.13 19.92 -4.33
CA PRO A 57 -16.05 18.92 -4.27
C PRO A 57 -15.07 19.09 -3.08
N HIS A 58 -15.34 19.98 -2.13
CA HIS A 58 -14.45 20.30 -1.01
C HIS A 58 -14.76 19.66 0.35
N GLN A 59 -15.73 18.75 0.47
CA GLN A 59 -16.01 18.08 1.75
C GLN A 59 -15.18 16.79 1.96
N ARG A 60 -13.86 16.88 1.81
CA ARG A 60 -12.96 15.89 2.45
C ARG A 60 -12.73 16.38 3.87
N GLU A 61 -13.17 15.60 4.87
CA GLU A 61 -12.90 15.89 6.29
C GLU A 61 -11.41 16.21 6.49
N PRO A 62 -11.04 17.22 7.30
CA PRO A 62 -9.65 17.61 7.47
C PRO A 62 -8.82 16.43 7.96
N THR A 63 -7.85 16.01 7.15
CA THR A 63 -6.95 14.92 7.52
C THR A 63 -6.19 15.29 8.79
N THR A 64 -6.33 14.48 9.85
CA THR A 64 -5.63 14.69 11.12
C THR A 64 -4.33 13.91 11.17
N MET A 65 -3.36 14.41 11.92
CA MET A 65 -2.08 13.72 12.12
C MET A 65 -2.26 12.33 12.74
N GLN A 66 -3.24 12.15 13.62
CA GLN A 66 -3.53 10.85 14.23
C GLN A 66 -4.13 9.86 13.22
N ALA A 67 -5.02 10.32 12.34
CA ALA A 67 -5.59 9.48 11.29
C ALA A 67 -4.50 8.96 10.35
N VAL A 68 -3.57 9.82 9.93
CA VAL A 68 -2.46 9.40 9.05
C VAL A 68 -1.53 8.42 9.73
N ARG A 69 -1.22 8.61 11.03
CA ARG A 69 -0.43 7.63 11.78
C ARG A 69 -1.07 6.25 11.81
N LEU A 70 -2.38 6.21 12.05
CA LEU A 70 -3.12 4.96 12.03
C LEU A 70 -3.07 4.33 10.65
N ALA A 71 -3.33 5.11 9.59
CA ALA A 71 -3.26 4.64 8.21
C ALA A 71 -1.89 4.07 7.86
N VAL A 72 -0.80 4.76 8.20
CA VAL A 72 0.57 4.26 8.01
C VAL A 72 0.76 2.92 8.73
N SER A 73 0.38 2.83 10.00
CA SER A 73 0.57 1.61 10.81
C SER A 73 -0.25 0.41 10.31
N GLU A 74 -1.38 0.65 9.66
CA GLU A 74 -2.25 -0.39 9.11
C GLU A 74 -1.86 -0.78 7.69
N TRP A 75 -1.22 0.11 6.94
CA TRP A 75 -0.89 -0.06 5.53
C TRP A 75 0.33 -0.95 5.28
N GLN A 76 1.41 -0.83 6.06
CA GLN A 76 2.71 -1.46 5.76
C GLN A 76 2.67 -2.98 5.55
N PHE A 77 3.46 -3.48 4.59
CA PHE A 77 3.71 -4.92 4.42
C PHE A 77 4.51 -5.54 5.57
N ASN A 78 5.28 -4.73 6.30
CA ASN A 78 6.09 -5.17 7.44
C ASN A 78 7.16 -6.23 7.08
N TRP A 79 7.72 -6.17 5.87
CA TRP A 79 8.81 -7.07 5.43
C TRP A 79 10.18 -6.79 6.06
N GLY A 80 10.21 -5.98 7.14
CA GLY A 80 11.43 -5.57 7.79
C GLY A 80 12.19 -4.48 7.04
N PRO A 81 13.52 -4.41 7.18
CA PRO A 81 14.33 -3.35 6.56
C PRO A 81 14.29 -3.42 5.03
N GLU A 82 14.54 -2.29 4.38
CA GLU A 82 14.55 -2.19 2.91
C GLU A 82 15.47 -3.22 2.23
N SER A 83 16.60 -3.55 2.87
CA SER A 83 17.53 -4.57 2.37
C SER A 83 16.94 -5.98 2.25
N SER A 84 15.82 -6.28 2.92
CA SER A 84 15.13 -7.57 2.80
C SER A 84 13.96 -7.56 1.83
N TRP A 85 13.53 -6.40 1.30
CA TRP A 85 12.33 -6.30 0.47
C TRP A 85 12.43 -7.10 -0.83
N GLU A 86 13.56 -7.01 -1.54
CA GLU A 86 13.77 -7.76 -2.79
C GLU A 86 13.61 -9.27 -2.58
N LYS A 87 14.20 -9.79 -1.51
CA LYS A 87 14.10 -11.21 -1.17
C LYS A 87 12.65 -11.59 -0.89
N HIS A 88 11.98 -10.84 -0.02
CA HIS A 88 10.58 -11.12 0.33
C HIS A 88 9.64 -11.04 -0.86
N PHE A 89 9.85 -10.07 -1.76
CA PHE A 89 9.08 -9.95 -2.98
C PHE A 89 9.23 -11.19 -3.85
N ASN A 90 10.47 -11.63 -4.10
CA ASN A 90 10.74 -12.81 -4.91
C ASN A 90 10.23 -14.09 -4.27
N ASP A 91 10.36 -14.24 -2.94
CA ASP A 91 9.80 -15.37 -2.20
C ASP A 91 8.27 -15.43 -2.38
N GLN A 92 7.56 -14.29 -2.28
CA GLN A 92 6.11 -14.24 -2.52
C GLN A 92 5.77 -14.55 -3.99
N LEU A 93 6.49 -13.95 -4.94
CA LEU A 93 6.26 -14.21 -6.35
C LEU A 93 6.42 -15.69 -6.70
N GLN A 94 7.49 -16.33 -6.21
CA GLN A 94 7.73 -17.76 -6.39
C GLN A 94 6.58 -18.60 -5.80
N LEU A 95 6.15 -18.31 -4.57
CA LEU A 95 5.01 -18.99 -3.95
C LEU A 95 3.72 -18.87 -4.76
N HIS A 96 3.52 -17.76 -5.48
CA HIS A 96 2.36 -17.56 -6.34
C HIS A 96 2.52 -18.23 -7.72
N GLN A 97 3.75 -18.37 -8.23
CA GLN A 97 4.07 -19.08 -9.48
C GLN A 97 3.98 -20.60 -9.33
N GLU A 98 4.33 -21.14 -8.16
CA GLU A 98 4.24 -22.58 -7.86
C GLU A 98 2.78 -23.07 -7.73
N ARG A 99 1.81 -22.13 -7.67
CA ARG A 99 0.39 -22.48 -7.65
C ARG A 99 -0.08 -22.83 -9.06
N PRO A 100 -0.93 -23.87 -9.24
CA PRO A 100 -1.41 -24.29 -10.56
C PRO A 100 -2.25 -23.26 -11.33
N SER A 101 -2.61 -22.14 -10.69
CA SER A 101 -3.54 -21.16 -11.23
C SER A 101 -2.80 -19.91 -11.68
N HIS A 102 -2.84 -19.62 -12.98
CA HIS A 102 -2.30 -18.37 -13.53
C HIS A 102 -2.86 -17.12 -12.85
N SER A 103 -4.10 -17.18 -12.36
CA SER A 103 -4.72 -16.08 -11.62
C SER A 103 -4.03 -15.77 -10.28
N ALA A 104 -3.22 -16.69 -9.73
CA ALA A 104 -2.55 -16.46 -8.46
C ALA A 104 -1.46 -15.38 -8.56
N VAL A 105 -0.75 -15.32 -9.68
CA VAL A 105 0.27 -14.31 -9.97
C VAL A 105 -0.38 -12.97 -10.29
N ASP A 106 -1.41 -12.95 -11.13
CA ASP A 106 -2.17 -11.73 -11.43
C ASP A 106 -2.80 -11.12 -10.17
N ASN A 107 -3.33 -11.95 -9.27
CA ASN A 107 -3.86 -11.50 -7.99
C ASN A 107 -2.78 -10.91 -7.07
N PHE A 108 -1.57 -11.45 -7.09
CA PHE A 108 -0.45 -10.89 -6.32
C PHE A 108 -0.05 -9.51 -6.86
N PHE A 109 0.10 -9.36 -8.17
CA PHE A 109 0.38 -8.04 -8.76
C PHE A 109 -0.77 -7.04 -8.55
N SER A 110 -2.02 -7.50 -8.62
CA SER A 110 -3.19 -6.68 -8.27
C SER A 110 -3.16 -6.21 -6.81
N LEU A 111 -2.70 -7.07 -5.89
CA LEU A 111 -2.49 -6.73 -4.49
C LEU A 111 -1.39 -5.66 -4.34
N CYS A 112 -0.26 -5.82 -5.02
CA CYS A 112 0.82 -4.83 -5.04
C CYS A 112 0.35 -3.47 -5.58
N ASP A 113 -0.41 -3.45 -6.68
CA ASP A 113 -0.96 -2.21 -7.24
C ASP A 113 -1.92 -1.52 -6.26
N THR A 114 -2.82 -2.29 -5.64
CA THR A 114 -3.73 -1.77 -4.60
C THR A 114 -2.95 -1.19 -3.42
N HIS A 115 -1.88 -1.85 -2.99
CA HIS A 115 -1.00 -1.38 -1.92
C HIS A 115 -0.32 -0.06 -2.27
N VAL A 116 0.20 0.06 -3.50
CA VAL A 116 0.79 1.31 -4.02
C VAL A 116 -0.24 2.43 -4.04
N GLN A 117 -1.45 2.16 -4.51
CA GLN A 117 -2.52 3.17 -4.57
C GLN A 117 -2.87 3.68 -3.16
N ALA A 118 -3.05 2.78 -2.18
CA ALA A 118 -3.29 3.15 -0.79
C ALA A 118 -2.12 3.98 -0.21
N GLY A 119 -0.87 3.59 -0.48
CA GLY A 119 0.30 4.33 -0.05
C GLY A 119 0.38 5.74 -0.67
N ARG A 120 0.00 5.88 -1.95
CA ARG A 120 -0.10 7.19 -2.62
C ARG A 120 -1.18 8.08 -1.97
N GLU A 121 -2.28 7.51 -1.51
CA GLU A 121 -3.31 8.27 -0.77
C GLU A 121 -2.74 8.81 0.55
N ILE A 122 -2.03 7.97 1.30
CA ILE A 122 -1.33 8.39 2.53
C ILE A 122 -0.32 9.51 2.24
N LEU A 123 0.44 9.42 1.15
CA LEU A 123 1.38 10.49 0.74
C LEU A 123 0.67 11.80 0.39
N ARG A 124 -0.52 11.75 -0.22
CA ARG A 124 -1.34 12.95 -0.47
C ARG A 124 -1.81 13.56 0.84
N ASP A 125 -2.27 12.74 1.78
CA ASP A 125 -2.69 13.18 3.11
C ASP A 125 -1.54 13.82 3.91
N LEU A 126 -0.34 13.24 3.85
CA LEU A 126 0.88 13.83 4.43
C LEU A 126 1.19 15.20 3.81
N ARG A 127 1.11 15.32 2.48
CA ARG A 127 1.32 16.59 1.78
C ARG A 127 0.31 17.65 2.23
N ASP A 128 -0.96 17.27 2.37
CA ASP A 128 -2.02 18.20 2.77
C ASP A 128 -1.83 18.65 4.23
N LEU A 129 -1.39 17.75 5.12
CA LEU A 129 -0.97 18.08 6.49
C LEU A 129 0.23 19.04 6.54
N VAL A 130 1.25 18.82 5.70
CA VAL A 130 2.41 19.72 5.60
C VAL A 130 1.94 21.12 5.18
N ASN A 131 1.13 21.20 4.13
CA ASN A 131 0.59 22.47 3.62
C ASN A 131 -0.23 23.22 4.67
N ALA A 132 -1.09 22.51 5.41
CA ALA A 132 -1.88 23.09 6.50
C ALA A 132 -0.99 23.64 7.63
N ASN A 133 0.05 22.88 8.03
CA ASN A 133 0.97 23.30 9.07
C ASN A 133 1.81 24.52 8.63
N CYS A 134 2.31 24.55 7.40
CA CYS A 134 3.10 25.68 6.86
C CYS A 134 2.30 26.98 6.84
N ARG A 135 1.01 26.93 6.47
CA ARG A 135 0.11 28.10 6.46
C ARG A 135 -0.14 28.69 7.84
N SER A 136 -0.01 27.90 8.91
CA SER A 136 -0.27 28.35 10.27
C SER A 136 0.84 29.24 10.88
N GLY A 137 2.00 29.37 10.22
CA GLY A 137 3.13 30.20 10.67
C GLY A 137 3.79 29.76 11.98
N LYS A 138 3.30 28.69 12.63
CA LYS A 138 3.80 28.13 13.89
C LYS A 138 4.06 26.63 13.74
N VAL A 139 4.86 26.25 12.74
CA VAL A 139 5.29 24.85 12.60
C VAL A 139 6.19 24.52 13.79
N ARG A 140 5.63 23.82 14.77
CA ARG A 140 6.40 23.29 15.87
C ARG A 140 7.28 22.15 15.33
N ARG A 141 8.57 22.15 15.67
CA ARG A 141 9.59 21.20 15.20
C ARG A 141 9.17 19.73 15.40
N ASP A 142 8.46 19.43 16.49
CA ASP A 142 7.92 18.09 16.79
C ASP A 142 7.00 17.58 15.68
N ARG A 143 6.12 18.43 15.15
CA ARG A 143 5.18 18.03 14.09
C ARG A 143 5.88 17.76 12.78
N PHE A 144 6.88 18.58 12.45
CA PHE A 144 7.65 18.39 11.23
C PHE A 144 8.42 17.07 11.25
N LEU A 145 9.08 16.76 12.37
CA LEU A 145 9.78 15.48 12.54
C LEU A 145 8.81 14.31 12.41
N GLN A 146 7.63 14.38 13.04
CA GLN A 146 6.63 13.31 12.91
C GLN A 146 6.12 13.11 11.48
N LEU A 147 5.94 14.19 10.71
CA LEU A 147 5.56 14.10 9.30
C LEU A 147 6.69 13.49 8.46
N TYR A 148 7.93 13.87 8.77
CA TYR A 148 9.11 13.32 8.12
C TYR A 148 9.27 11.82 8.40
N ASP A 149 9.14 11.38 9.66
CA ASP A 149 9.24 9.97 10.03
C ASP A 149 8.19 9.11 9.28
N MET A 150 6.95 9.63 9.16
CA MET A 150 5.90 8.95 8.37
C MET A 150 6.22 8.94 6.88
N LEU A 151 6.78 10.01 6.33
CA LEU A 151 7.19 10.08 4.93
C LEU A 151 8.33 9.09 4.64
N GLU A 152 9.33 9.02 5.51
CA GLU A 152 10.45 8.07 5.42
C GLU A 152 9.98 6.62 5.50
N THR A 153 8.87 6.38 6.19
CA THR A 153 8.24 5.05 6.26
C THR A 153 7.48 4.69 4.99
N VAL A 154 6.67 5.61 4.44
CA VAL A 154 5.75 5.29 3.33
C VAL A 154 6.42 5.37 1.97
N LEU A 155 7.24 6.40 1.74
CA LEU A 155 7.77 6.70 0.42
C LEU A 155 8.64 5.58 -0.17
N PRO A 156 9.59 4.99 0.56
CA PRO A 156 10.47 3.98 -0.02
C PRO A 156 9.70 2.69 -0.34
N GLU A 157 8.75 2.27 0.50
CA GLU A 157 7.94 1.08 0.27
C GLU A 157 7.01 1.27 -0.95
N VAL A 158 6.36 2.43 -1.08
CA VAL A 158 5.59 2.77 -2.30
C VAL A 158 6.49 2.71 -3.54
N LYS A 159 7.69 3.30 -3.46
CA LYS A 159 8.62 3.33 -4.59
C LYS A 159 9.13 1.95 -4.98
N PHE A 160 9.43 1.11 -4.00
CA PHE A 160 9.83 -0.26 -4.24
C PHE A 160 8.77 -1.01 -5.06
N PHE A 161 7.51 -0.99 -4.63
CA PHE A 161 6.44 -1.68 -5.36
C PHE A 161 6.11 -1.04 -6.71
N GLU A 162 6.21 0.29 -6.86
CA GLU A 162 6.07 0.95 -8.16
C GLU A 162 7.10 0.45 -9.17
N VAL A 163 8.37 0.37 -8.76
CA VAL A 163 9.46 -0.14 -9.61
C VAL A 163 9.23 -1.59 -9.95
N LYS A 164 8.84 -2.43 -8.98
CA LYS A 164 8.55 -3.83 -9.24
C LYS A 164 7.39 -4.00 -10.22
N LEU A 165 6.28 -3.29 -10.02
CA LEU A 165 5.15 -3.36 -10.95
C LEU A 165 5.56 -2.97 -12.37
N ASP A 166 6.39 -1.94 -12.52
CA ASP A 166 6.92 -1.51 -13.82
C ASP A 166 7.83 -2.58 -14.47
N GLU A 167 8.77 -3.16 -13.70
CA GLU A 167 9.67 -4.23 -14.15
C GLU A 167 8.91 -5.43 -14.73
N TYR A 168 7.74 -5.75 -14.18
CA TYR A 168 6.91 -6.87 -14.60
C TYR A 168 5.76 -6.47 -15.53
N THR A 169 5.62 -5.19 -15.90
CA THR A 169 4.67 -4.80 -16.95
C THR A 169 5.16 -5.28 -18.30
N PRO A 170 4.31 -5.93 -19.11
CA PRO A 170 4.71 -6.33 -20.46
C PRO A 170 5.05 -5.08 -21.26
N SER A 171 6.25 -5.03 -21.85
CA SER A 171 6.76 -3.89 -22.63
C SER A 171 5.95 -3.57 -23.89
N ILE A 172 4.92 -4.37 -24.19
CA ILE A 172 4.04 -4.26 -25.33
C ILE A 172 2.60 -4.34 -24.80
N PRO A 173 1.74 -3.35 -25.05
CA PRO A 173 0.33 -3.45 -24.67
C PRO A 173 -0.29 -4.67 -25.37
N ASN A 174 -1.04 -5.47 -24.61
CA ASN A 174 -1.77 -6.65 -25.09
C ASN A 174 -2.71 -6.38 -26.29
N SER A 175 -2.90 -5.11 -26.69
CA SER A 175 -3.62 -4.68 -27.89
C SER A 175 -2.93 -5.05 -29.22
N ARG A 176 -1.68 -5.57 -29.19
CA ARG A 176 -0.99 -6.08 -30.40
C ARG A 176 -0.92 -7.60 -30.51
N LEU A 177 -1.40 -8.35 -29.52
CA LEU A 177 -1.39 -9.83 -29.57
C LEU A 177 -2.60 -10.43 -30.30
N SER A 178 -3.55 -9.63 -30.77
CA SER A 178 -4.73 -10.10 -31.51
C SER A 178 -4.51 -10.33 -33.01
N SER A 179 -3.29 -10.22 -33.52
CA SER A 179 -3.03 -10.31 -34.97
C SER A 179 -1.92 -11.28 -35.40
N VAL A 180 -1.38 -12.10 -34.49
CA VAL A 180 -0.37 -13.11 -34.84
C VAL A 180 -0.71 -14.42 -34.12
N CYS A 181 -0.83 -15.50 -34.89
CA CYS A 181 -1.14 -16.89 -34.51
C CYS A 181 -2.62 -17.33 -34.55
N TYR A 182 -3.35 -16.92 -35.59
CA TYR A 182 -4.13 -17.89 -36.37
C TYR A 182 -3.40 -18.06 -37.71
N TYR A 183 -3.42 -19.27 -38.30
CA TYR A 183 -2.55 -19.80 -39.39
C TYR A 183 -1.23 -20.37 -38.82
N GLU A 184 -0.87 -21.65 -38.89
CA GLU A 184 -1.28 -22.79 -39.75
C GLU A 184 -1.00 -24.11 -39.00
N GLN A 185 -2.00 -24.98 -38.89
CA GLN A 185 -1.77 -26.43 -38.93
C GLN A 185 -2.77 -27.00 -39.93
N ALA A 186 -2.32 -27.11 -41.18
CA ALA A 186 -2.93 -27.96 -42.19
C ALA A 186 -1.80 -28.67 -42.94
N PHE A 187 -1.97 -29.99 -43.04
CA PHE A 187 -1.15 -31.03 -43.67
C PHE A 187 -0.04 -31.65 -42.81
#